data_AF-A0A2Z2H6G1-F1
#
_entry.id   AF-A0A2Z2H6G1-F1
#
_cell.length_a   1.000
_cell.length_b   1.000
_cell.length_c   1.000
_cell.angle_alpha   90.00
_cell.angle_beta   90.00
_cell.angle_gamma   90.00
#
_symmetry.space_group_name_H-M   'P 1'
#
loop_
_entity.id
_entity.type
_entity.pdbx_description
1 polymer ?
#
loop_
_entity_poly.entity_id
_entity_poly.type
_entity_poly.pdbx_seq_one_letter_code
_entity_poly.pdbx_strand_id
1 'polypeptide(L)'
;MAGHHGNNQEPGAALGFMGRLSGAMVAPVAVYMLLWQVGLRLVHEFAGTAQQGVRISILSVAIPALGVLASVAIAGRRSGALVGGGVMMLFFLYLYISSAATLEWGPPLLTLLGVGIAAALARWCPTMGEELFDTFKR
;
A
#
# COMPACT_ATOMS: atom_id res chain seq x y z
N MET A 1 -25.89 16.58 35.53
CA MET A 1 -24.57 17.14 35.89
C MET A 1 -23.54 16.42 35.04
N ALA A 2 -22.71 17.20 34.34
CA ALA A 2 -21.88 16.75 33.22
C ALA A 2 -20.88 15.66 33.62
N GLY A 3 -20.91 14.54 32.90
CA GLY A 3 -19.85 13.53 32.93
C GLY A 3 -18.58 14.13 32.36
N HIS A 4 -17.56 14.22 33.22
CA HIS A 4 -16.25 14.73 32.92
C HIS A 4 -15.55 13.75 31.96
N HIS A 5 -15.66 13.98 30.65
CA HIS A 5 -14.83 13.31 29.64
C HIS A 5 -13.39 13.78 29.83
N GLY A 6 -12.63 13.04 30.64
CA GLY A 6 -11.20 13.23 30.83
C GLY A 6 -10.48 13.11 29.50
N ASN A 7 -10.16 14.27 28.93
CA ASN A 7 -9.35 14.48 27.74
C ASN A 7 -7.86 14.23 28.05
N ASN A 8 -7.53 13.01 28.49
CA ASN A 8 -6.16 12.57 28.71
C ASN A 8 -5.77 11.57 27.62
N GLN A 9 -5.97 11.95 26.35
CA GLN A 9 -5.29 11.26 25.25
C GLN A 9 -3.79 11.50 25.44
N GLU A 10 -3.09 10.52 26.01
CA GLU A 10 -1.66 10.60 26.26
C GLU A 10 -0.96 11.06 24.96
N PRO A 11 -0.20 12.17 24.97
CA PRO A 11 0.40 12.72 23.75
C PRO A 11 1.27 11.68 23.02
N GLY A 12 1.86 10.74 23.75
CA GLY A 12 2.61 9.61 23.20
C GLY A 12 1.77 8.62 22.36
N ALA A 13 0.50 8.40 22.70
CA ALA A 13 -0.39 7.53 21.92
C ALA A 13 -0.81 8.20 20.61
N ALA A 14 -1.07 9.50 20.63
CA ALA A 14 -1.35 10.29 19.43
C ALA A 14 -0.14 10.33 18.48
N LEU A 15 1.06 10.59 19.02
CA LEU A 15 2.32 10.56 18.28
C LEU A 15 2.60 9.18 17.66
N GLY A 16 2.38 8.10 18.41
CA GLY A 16 2.54 6.73 17.90
C GLY A 16 1.57 6.42 16.75
N PHE A 17 0.31 6.83 16.88
CA PHE A 17 -0.68 6.67 15.81
C PHE A 17 -0.34 7.49 14.55
N MET A 18 0.08 8.75 14.71
CA MET A 18 0.52 9.60 13.60
C MET A 18 1.76 9.02 12.90
N GLY A 19 2.71 8.46 13.66
CA GLY A 19 3.88 7.75 13.11
C GLY A 19 3.48 6.54 12.27
N ARG A 20 2.52 5.73 12.75
CA ARG A 20 1.98 4.57 12.00
C ARG A 20 1.26 5.00 10.74
N LEU A 21 0.47 6.07 10.78
CA LEU A 21 -0.19 6.61 9.60
C LEU A 21 0.81 7.12 8.56
N SER A 22 1.85 7.83 9.01
CA SER A 22 2.93 8.30 8.13
C SER A 22 3.65 7.13 7.48
N GLY A 23 4.00 6.10 8.25
CA GLY A 23 4.58 4.86 7.74
C GLY A 23 3.66 4.16 6.74
N ALA A 24 2.35 4.08 7.03
CA ALA A 24 1.36 3.49 6.13
C ALA A 24 1.12 4.30 4.85
N MET A 25 1.41 5.61 4.84
CA MET A 25 1.41 6.41 3.60
C MET A 25 2.66 6.13 2.75
N VAL A 26 3.82 5.99 3.38
CA VAL A 26 5.09 5.78 2.64
C VAL A 26 5.23 4.33 2.14
N ALA A 27 4.72 3.36 2.90
CA ALA A 27 4.91 1.94 2.62
C ALA A 27 4.46 1.47 1.22
N PRO A 28 3.26 1.85 0.70
CA PRO A 28 2.85 1.47 -0.65
C PRO A 28 3.83 1.93 -1.73
N VAL A 29 4.31 3.17 -1.60
CA VAL A 29 5.22 3.77 -2.58
C VAL A 29 6.59 3.08 -2.52
N ALA A 30 7.10 2.83 -1.31
CA ALA A 30 8.37 2.12 -1.12
C ALA A 30 8.29 0.69 -1.68
N VAL A 31 7.21 -0.04 -1.40
CA VAL A 31 6.96 -1.39 -1.93
C VAL A 31 6.87 -1.35 -3.46
N TYR A 32 6.16 -0.38 -4.02
CA TYR A 32 6.10 -0.22 -5.47
C TYR A 32 7.48 -0.01 -6.07
N MET A 33 8.26 0.94 -5.55
CA MET A 33 9.58 1.24 -6.08
C MET A 33 10.49 0.02 -6.03
N LEU A 34 10.49 -0.72 -4.92
CA LEU A 34 11.32 -1.91 -4.77
C LEU A 34 10.90 -3.04 -5.72
N LEU A 35 9.60 -3.39 -5.74
CA LEU A 35 9.10 -4.48 -6.55
C LEU A 35 9.14 -4.17 -8.05
N TRP A 36 8.98 -2.90 -8.43
CA TRP A 36 9.06 -2.49 -9.83
C TRP A 36 10.47 -2.66 -10.39
N GLN A 37 11.53 -2.42 -9.60
CA GLN A 37 12.91 -2.68 -10.05
C GLN A 37 13.14 -4.16 -10.36
N VAL A 38 12.60 -5.05 -9.52
CA VAL A 38 12.65 -6.50 -9.75
C VAL A 38 11.77 -6.88 -10.96
N GLY A 39 10.57 -6.32 -11.02
CA GLY A 39 9.61 -6.54 -12.10
C GLY A 39 10.15 -6.13 -13.47
N LEU A 40 10.85 -4.99 -13.56
CA LEU A 40 11.50 -4.53 -14.79
C LEU A 40 12.52 -5.54 -15.31
N ARG A 41 13.37 -6.09 -14.42
CA ARG A 41 14.35 -7.12 -14.81
C ARG A 41 13.66 -8.37 -15.33
N LEU A 42 12.61 -8.82 -14.64
CA LEU A 42 11.83 -9.99 -15.05
C LEU A 42 11.11 -9.75 -16.39
N VAL A 43 10.50 -8.59 -16.60
CA VAL A 43 9.80 -8.26 -17.85
C VAL A 43 10.79 -8.16 -19.01
N HIS A 44 11.99 -7.62 -18.76
CA HIS A 44 13.02 -7.48 -19.78
C HIS A 44 13.54 -8.84 -20.27
N GLU A 45 13.63 -9.84 -19.40
CA GLU A 45 14.01 -11.22 -19.77
C GLU A 45 13.06 -11.83 -20.81
N PHE A 46 11.80 -11.41 -20.82
CA PHE A 46 10.78 -11.90 -21.76
C PHE A 46 10.46 -10.91 -22.89
N ALA A 47 11.31 -9.89 -23.11
CA ALA A 47 11.05 -8.85 -24.09
C ALA A 47 10.81 -9.41 -25.51
N GLY A 48 9.73 -8.98 -26.16
CA GLY A 48 9.35 -9.42 -27.51
C GLY A 48 8.59 -10.74 -27.56
N THR A 49 8.26 -11.35 -26.41
CA THR A 49 7.46 -12.57 -26.33
C THR A 49 6.03 -12.29 -25.85
N ALA A 50 5.10 -13.22 -26.14
CA ALA A 50 3.74 -13.16 -25.59
C ALA A 50 3.69 -13.19 -24.05
N GLN A 51 4.74 -13.71 -23.41
CA GLN A 51 4.83 -13.78 -21.95
C GLN A 51 5.11 -12.41 -21.30
N GLN A 52 5.62 -11.44 -22.05
CA GLN A 52 5.89 -10.09 -21.56
C GLN A 52 4.61 -9.42 -21.02
N GLY A 53 3.54 -9.42 -21.82
CA GLY A 53 2.26 -8.80 -21.44
C GLY A 53 1.60 -9.46 -20.23
N VAL A 54 1.73 -10.79 -20.10
CA VAL A 54 1.24 -11.55 -18.95
C VAL A 54 1.97 -11.13 -17.66
N ARG A 55 3.30 -11.01 -17.71
CA ARG A 55 4.11 -10.57 -16.56
C ARG A 55 3.76 -9.15 -16.12
N ILE A 56 3.63 -8.23 -17.08
CA ILE A 56 3.21 -6.84 -16.79
C ILE A 56 1.85 -6.82 -16.11
N SER A 57 0.89 -7.60 -16.62
CA SER A 57 -0.46 -7.70 -16.02
C SER A 57 -0.42 -8.21 -14.58
N ILE A 58 0.35 -9.28 -14.33
CA ILE A 58 0.50 -9.84 -12.98
C ILE A 58 1.12 -8.81 -12.03
N LEU A 59 2.20 -8.15 -12.44
CA LEU A 59 2.87 -7.12 -11.63
C LEU A 59 1.95 -5.92 -11.35
N SER A 60 1.13 -5.53 -12.33
CA SER A 60 0.18 -4.43 -12.21
C SER A 60 -0.93 -4.71 -11.19
N VAL A 61 -1.18 -5.97 -10.82
CA VAL A 61 -2.13 -6.35 -9.75
C VAL A 61 -1.39 -6.62 -8.45
N ALA A 62 -0.30 -7.38 -8.51
CA ALA A 62 0.44 -7.85 -7.34
C ALA A 62 1.11 -6.70 -6.58
N ILE A 63 1.73 -5.75 -7.28
CA ILE A 63 2.45 -4.64 -6.62
C ILE A 63 1.47 -3.73 -5.86
N PRO A 64 0.34 -3.26 -6.46
CA PRO A 64 -0.67 -2.54 -5.71
C PRO A 64 -1.21 -3.31 -4.50
N ALA A 65 -1.47 -4.61 -4.68
CA ALA A 65 -1.99 -5.44 -3.60
C ALA A 65 -1.00 -5.49 -2.41
N LEU A 66 0.28 -5.75 -2.69
CA LEU A 66 1.32 -5.83 -1.65
C LEU A 66 1.56 -4.47 -0.98
N GLY A 67 1.51 -3.37 -1.73
CA GLY A 67 1.66 -2.04 -1.15
C GLY A 67 0.53 -1.69 -0.17
N VAL A 68 -0.72 -2.01 -0.51
CA VAL A 68 -1.86 -1.82 0.41
C VAL A 68 -1.75 -2.74 1.63
N LEU A 69 -1.34 -4.00 1.45
CA LEU A 69 -1.12 -4.92 2.56
C LEU A 69 0.00 -4.43 3.50
N ALA A 70 1.03 -3.79 2.98
CA ALA A 70 2.08 -3.17 3.81
C ALA A 70 1.52 -2.04 4.69
N SER A 71 0.65 -1.18 4.14
CA SER A 71 -0.07 -0.17 4.95
C SER A 71 -0.96 -0.79 6.00
N VAL A 72 -1.66 -1.88 5.67
CA VAL A 72 -2.48 -2.66 6.61
C VAL A 72 -1.63 -3.23 7.74
N ALA A 73 -0.47 -3.80 7.42
CA ALA A 73 0.44 -4.34 8.41
C ALA A 73 0.90 -3.26 9.42
N ILE A 74 1.13 -2.02 8.97
CA ILE A 74 1.64 -0.93 9.82
C ILE A 74 0.51 -0.23 10.61
N ALA A 75 -0.53 0.21 9.93
CA ALA A 75 -1.60 1.05 10.52
C ALA A 75 -2.86 0.27 10.91
N GLY A 76 -2.88 -1.04 10.71
CA GLY A 76 -4.02 -1.89 10.99
C GLY A 76 -5.02 -1.98 9.83
N ARG A 77 -5.95 -2.94 9.92
CA ARG A 77 -6.85 -3.33 8.83
C ARG A 77 -7.67 -2.20 8.23
N ARG A 78 -8.31 -1.36 9.06
CA ARG A 78 -9.24 -0.34 8.58
C ARG A 78 -8.50 0.89 8.05
N SER A 79 -7.61 1.45 8.88
CA SER A 79 -6.83 2.65 8.53
C SER A 79 -5.83 2.37 7.41
N GLY A 80 -5.12 1.24 7.47
CA GLY A 80 -4.15 0.85 6.46
C GLY A 80 -4.77 0.54 5.09
N ALA A 81 -5.96 -0.08 5.05
CA ALA A 81 -6.64 -0.33 3.77
C ALA A 81 -7.12 0.99 3.11
N LEU A 82 -7.66 1.91 3.90
CA LEU A 82 -8.11 3.23 3.41
C LEU A 82 -6.93 4.09 2.95
N VAL A 83 -5.92 4.25 3.81
CA VAL A 83 -4.74 5.07 3.52
C VAL A 83 -3.91 4.43 2.41
N GLY A 84 -3.58 3.16 2.54
CA GLY A 84 -2.77 2.44 1.56
C GLY A 84 -3.45 2.35 0.19
N GLY A 85 -4.76 2.08 0.17
CA GLY A 85 -5.55 2.04 -1.06
C GLY A 85 -5.59 3.40 -1.76
N GLY A 86 -5.88 4.46 -1.00
CA GLY A 86 -5.90 5.83 -1.52
C GLY A 86 -4.54 6.28 -2.06
N VAL A 87 -3.47 6.07 -1.28
CA VAL A 87 -2.11 6.42 -1.70
C VAL A 87 -1.70 5.62 -2.94
N MET A 88 -1.93 4.32 -2.97
CA MET A 88 -1.56 3.48 -4.12
C MET A 88 -2.32 3.91 -5.38
N MET A 89 -3.61 4.21 -5.28
CA MET A 89 -4.39 4.74 -6.40
C MET A 89 -3.84 6.08 -6.91
N LEU A 90 -3.60 7.04 -6.02
CA LEU A 90 -3.10 8.36 -6.39
C LEU A 90 -1.70 8.29 -7.00
N PHE A 91 -0.83 7.48 -6.40
CA PHE A 91 0.53 7.28 -6.87
C PHE A 91 0.56 6.61 -8.24
N PHE A 92 -0.25 5.56 -8.44
CA PHE A 92 -0.33 4.90 -9.75
C PHE A 92 -0.96 5.80 -10.81
N LEU A 93 -1.99 6.57 -10.45
CA LEU A 93 -2.60 7.56 -11.35
C LEU A 93 -1.56 8.62 -11.78
N TYR A 94 -0.74 9.10 -10.84
CA TYR A 94 0.36 10.02 -11.14
C TYR A 94 1.35 9.40 -12.13
N LEU A 95 1.79 8.15 -11.90
CA LEU A 95 2.70 7.46 -12.81
C LEU A 95 2.09 7.25 -14.19
N TYR A 96 0.83 6.83 -14.24
CA TYR A 96 0.09 6.59 -15.48
C TYR A 96 0.01 7.86 -16.33
N ILE A 97 -0.42 8.98 -15.75
CA ILE A 97 -0.48 10.29 -16.43
C ILE A 97 0.92 10.76 -16.84
N SER A 98 1.93 10.56 -15.99
CA SER A 98 3.31 11.02 -16.24
C SER A 98 4.04 10.17 -17.29
N SER A 99 3.62 8.93 -17.52
CA SER A 99 4.32 7.98 -18.40
C SER A 99 4.10 8.21 -19.90
N ALA A 100 3.19 9.10 -20.29
CA ALA A 100 2.77 9.29 -21.69
C ALA A 100 2.38 7.99 -22.42
N ALA A 101 2.06 6.92 -21.66
CA ALA A 101 1.53 5.70 -22.21
C ALA A 101 0.21 6.01 -22.92
N THR A 102 -0.07 5.30 -24.01
CA THR A 102 -1.36 5.33 -24.69
C THR A 102 -2.46 5.25 -23.62
N LEU A 103 -3.44 6.16 -23.68
CA LEU A 103 -4.52 6.29 -22.67
C LEU A 103 -5.42 5.04 -22.70
N GLU A 104 -4.91 3.91 -22.23
CA GLU A 104 -5.54 2.62 -22.17
C GLU A 104 -6.02 2.34 -20.75
N TRP A 105 -7.27 1.91 -20.62
CA TRP A 105 -7.89 1.64 -19.32
C TRP A 105 -7.33 0.42 -18.59
N GLY A 106 -6.48 -0.39 -19.23
CA GLY A 106 -5.92 -1.62 -18.67
C GLY A 106 -5.17 -1.41 -17.34
N PRO A 107 -4.07 -0.63 -17.32
CA PRO A 107 -3.26 -0.45 -16.11
C PRO A 107 -4.05 0.14 -14.91
N PRO A 108 -4.93 1.16 -15.09
CA PRO A 108 -5.79 1.63 -14.01
C PRO A 108 -6.73 0.56 -13.44
N LEU A 109 -7.38 -0.25 -14.29
CA LEU A 109 -8.30 -1.30 -13.84
C LEU A 109 -7.58 -2.42 -13.08
N LEU A 110 -6.38 -2.80 -13.52
CA LEU A 110 -5.55 -3.80 -12.83
C LEU A 110 -5.09 -3.31 -11.45
N THR A 111 -4.81 -2.01 -11.33
CA THR A 111 -4.47 -1.40 -10.04
C THR A 111 -5.65 -1.45 -9.07
N LEU A 112 -6.85 -1.08 -9.53
CA LEU A 112 -8.07 -1.18 -8.73
C LEU A 112 -8.34 -2.63 -8.30
N LEU A 113 -8.12 -3.59 -9.18
CA LEU A 113 -8.22 -5.01 -8.87
C LEU A 113 -7.23 -5.41 -7.77
N GLY A 114 -5.96 -4.99 -7.87
CA GLY A 114 -4.94 -5.24 -6.85
C GLY A 114 -5.31 -4.66 -5.49
N VAL A 115 -5.79 -3.42 -5.45
CA VAL A 115 -6.27 -2.75 -4.23
C VAL A 115 -7.47 -3.51 -3.64
N GLY A 116 -8.43 -3.93 -4.47
CA GLY A 116 -9.59 -4.72 -4.04
C GLY A 116 -9.19 -6.08 -3.45
N ILE A 117 -8.26 -6.80 -4.10
CA ILE A 117 -7.71 -8.06 -3.60
C ILE A 117 -7.06 -7.85 -2.23
N ALA A 118 -6.25 -6.79 -2.08
CA ALA A 118 -5.62 -6.48 -0.80
C ALA A 118 -6.63 -6.17 0.29
N ALA A 119 -7.68 -5.40 0.00
CA ALA A 119 -8.75 -5.12 0.97
C ALA A 119 -9.46 -6.41 1.43
N ALA A 120 -9.68 -7.36 0.52
CA ALA A 120 -10.24 -8.67 0.86
C ALA A 120 -9.26 -9.52 1.68
N LEU A 121 -7.96 -9.50 1.33
CA LEU A 121 -6.90 -10.23 2.02
C LEU A 121 -6.53 -9.64 3.37
N ALA A 122 -6.82 -8.35 3.59
CA ALA A 122 -6.48 -7.62 4.82
C ALA A 122 -7.06 -8.25 6.09
N ARG A 123 -8.10 -9.09 5.98
CA ARG A 123 -8.66 -9.85 7.12
C ARG A 123 -7.72 -10.93 7.66
N TRP A 124 -6.76 -11.38 6.87
CA TRP A 124 -5.77 -12.39 7.23
C TRP A 124 -4.35 -11.82 7.34
N CYS A 125 -4.18 -10.51 7.14
CA CYS A 125 -2.89 -9.86 7.22
C CYS A 125 -2.53 -9.63 8.71
N PRO A 126 -1.38 -10.11 9.19
CA PRO A 126 -0.93 -9.81 10.54
C PRO A 126 -0.64 -8.32 10.64
N THR A 127 -1.31 -7.66 11.58
CA THR A 127 -1.06 -6.25 11.90
C THR A 127 0.03 -6.18 12.95
N MET A 128 1.03 -5.32 12.77
CA MET A 128 2.00 -5.03 13.82
C MET A 128 1.22 -4.50 15.04
N GLY A 129 1.11 -5.33 16.07
CA GLY A 129 0.58 -4.95 17.36
C GLY A 129 1.45 -3.87 17.99
N GLU A 130 0.86 -3.05 18.86
CA GLU A 130 1.54 -1.96 19.57
C GLU A 130 2.83 -2.43 20.28
N GLU A 131 2.90 -3.72 20.63
CA GLU A 131 4.03 -4.39 21.29
C GLU A 131 5.38 -4.29 20.53
N LEU A 132 5.38 -4.25 19.20
CA LEU A 132 6.59 -4.14 18.40
C LEU A 132 7.19 -2.72 18.45
N PHE A 133 6.35 -1.70 18.64
CA PHE A 133 6.78 -0.31 18.80
C PHE A 133 7.18 0.01 20.24
N ASP A 134 6.55 -0.60 21.25
CA ASP A 134 7.02 -0.49 22.63
C ASP A 134 8.44 -1.08 22.81
N THR A 135 8.78 -2.09 22.00
CA THR A 135 10.15 -2.63 21.94
C THR A 135 11.14 -1.65 21.32
N PHE A 136 10.72 -0.82 20.36
CA PHE A 136 11.54 0.25 19.76
C PHE A 136 11.60 1.54 20.57
N LYS A 137 10.76 1.67 21.61
CA LYS A 137 10.70 2.83 22.50
C LYS A 137 11.63 2.71 23.72
N ARG A 138 12.23 1.53 23.92
CA ARG A 138 13.35 1.26 24.86
C ARG A 138 14.69 1.54 24.20
#